data_AF-A0A947FZQ2-F1
#
_entry.id   AF-A0A947FZQ2-F1
#
_cell.length_a   1.000
_cell.length_b   1.000
_cell.length_c   1.000
_cell.angle_alpha   90.00
_cell.angle_beta   90.00
_cell.angle_gamma   90.00
#
_symmetry.space_group_name_H-M   'P 1'
#
loop_
_entity.id
_entity.type
_entity.pdbx_description
1 polymer ?
#
loop_
_entity_poly.entity_id
_entity_poly.type
_entity_poly.pdbx_seq_one_letter_code
_entity_poly.pdbx_strand_id
1 'polypeptide(L)'
;MNKKLTLLDRAFGITETDNNPKHVAGLQILERPEGASDSYVDDLALELKEFNKGVAPFNCVTIRFLRIPLWLKPQKKLDMDYHVQVHQLDDVTDKKQLHEFVAKLHEERLDIQKPLWQAHLIKSAKGNQFILY
;
A
#
# COMPACT_ATOMS: atom_id res chain seq x y z
N MET A 1 19.02 -7.29 11.05
CA MET A 1 19.77 -6.18 11.67
C MET A 1 19.03 -4.88 11.40
N ASN A 2 19.11 -3.90 12.31
CA ASN A 2 18.49 -2.59 12.08
C ASN A 2 19.31 -1.81 11.04
N LYS A 3 18.63 -1.11 10.12
CA LYS A 3 19.29 -0.27 9.10
C LYS A 3 19.17 1.19 9.50
N LYS A 4 20.28 1.93 9.54
CA LYS A 4 20.27 3.38 9.80
C LYS A 4 19.73 4.12 8.58
N LEU A 5 18.82 5.07 8.82
CA LEU A 5 18.26 5.93 7.78
C LEU A 5 19.26 7.02 7.38
N THR A 6 19.35 7.30 6.09
CA THR A 6 20.17 8.38 5.52
C THR A 6 19.61 9.75 5.88
N LEU A 7 20.35 10.83 5.60
CA LEU A 7 19.83 12.18 5.80
C LEU A 7 18.59 12.45 4.93
N LEU A 8 18.58 11.94 3.70
CA LEU A 8 17.46 12.11 2.79
C LEU A 8 16.21 11.39 3.31
N ASP A 9 16.33 10.11 3.71
CA ASP A 9 15.21 9.36 4.27
C ASP A 9 14.61 10.05 5.50
N ARG A 10 15.46 10.68 6.32
CA ARG A 10 15.03 11.46 7.49
C ARG A 10 14.22 12.68 7.10
N ALA A 11 14.64 13.39 6.06
CA ALA A 11 13.97 14.61 5.61
C ALA A 11 12.50 14.34 5.24
N PHE A 12 12.22 13.21 4.56
CA PHE A 12 10.84 12.78 4.28
C PHE A 12 10.02 12.67 5.57
N GLY A 13 10.49 11.91 6.55
CA GLY A 13 9.75 11.70 7.80
C GLY A 13 9.72 12.90 8.77
N ILE A 14 10.58 13.91 8.60
CA ILE A 14 10.60 15.15 9.37
C ILE A 14 9.65 16.21 8.77
N THR A 15 9.57 16.27 7.44
CA THR A 15 8.81 17.30 6.71
C THR A 15 7.37 16.87 6.36
N GLU A 16 7.02 15.61 6.64
CA GLU A 16 5.66 15.11 6.48
C GLU A 16 4.68 15.79 7.44
N THR A 17 3.53 16.17 6.91
CA THR A 17 2.40 16.71 7.66
C THR A 17 1.10 16.07 7.16
N ASP A 18 0.00 16.27 7.88
CA ASP A 18 -1.32 15.76 7.46
C ASP A 18 -1.76 16.34 6.12
N ASN A 19 -1.34 17.57 5.79
CA ASN A 19 -1.64 18.22 4.51
C ASN A 19 -0.56 17.95 3.43
N ASN A 20 0.49 17.21 3.75
CA ASN A 20 1.58 16.90 2.83
C ASN A 20 2.18 15.52 3.16
N PRO A 21 1.43 14.43 2.93
CA PRO A 21 1.95 13.07 3.01
C PRO A 21 3.17 12.91 2.10
N LYS A 22 4.14 12.09 2.52
CA LYS A 22 5.42 11.92 1.81
C LYS A 22 5.61 10.54 1.19
N HIS A 23 4.55 9.76 1.08
CA HIS A 23 4.59 8.47 0.42
C HIS A 23 4.48 8.63 -1.11
N VAL A 24 4.89 7.60 -1.83
CA VAL A 24 4.77 7.49 -3.30
C VAL A 24 3.95 6.25 -3.62
N ALA A 25 3.32 6.22 -4.79
CA ALA A 25 2.49 5.11 -5.22
C ALA A 25 2.65 4.85 -6.72
N GLY A 26 2.23 3.66 -7.15
CA GLY A 26 2.14 3.30 -8.57
C GLY A 26 0.73 2.81 -8.87
N LEU A 27 0.10 3.36 -9.91
CA LEU A 27 -1.20 2.90 -10.38
C LEU A 27 -1.00 1.86 -11.49
N GLN A 28 -1.35 0.60 -11.22
CA GLN A 28 -1.25 -0.49 -12.19
C GLN A 28 -2.66 -0.93 -12.63
N ILE A 29 -2.95 -0.80 -13.91
CA ILE A 29 -4.16 -1.34 -14.53
C ILE A 29 -3.82 -2.71 -15.08
N LEU A 30 -4.49 -3.73 -14.56
CA LEU A 30 -4.23 -5.13 -14.85
C LEU A 30 -5.51 -5.80 -15.36
N GLU A 31 -5.34 -6.92 -16.05
CA GLU A 31 -6.45 -7.76 -16.52
C GLU A 31 -6.42 -9.11 -15.81
N ARG A 32 -7.59 -9.61 -15.44
CA ARG A 32 -7.74 -10.97 -14.92
C ARG A 32 -7.24 -11.97 -15.98
N PRO A 33 -6.55 -13.04 -15.58
CA PRO A 33 -6.20 -14.11 -16.50
C PRO A 33 -7.43 -14.65 -17.25
N GLU A 34 -7.24 -15.12 -18.47
CA GLU A 34 -8.31 -15.72 -19.25
C GLU A 34 -8.92 -16.91 -18.51
N GLY A 35 -10.25 -16.95 -18.41
CA GLY A 35 -10.98 -17.99 -17.69
C GLY A 35 -10.94 -17.89 -16.15
N ALA A 36 -10.37 -16.81 -15.58
CA ALA A 36 -10.39 -16.59 -14.15
C ALA A 36 -11.82 -16.34 -13.61
N SER A 37 -12.04 -16.73 -12.35
CA SER A 37 -13.29 -16.51 -11.62
C SER A 37 -13.64 -15.02 -11.46
N ASP A 38 -14.93 -14.73 -11.23
CA ASP A 38 -15.40 -13.42 -10.78
C ASP A 38 -14.88 -13.06 -9.38
N SER A 39 -14.53 -14.06 -8.57
CA SER A 39 -13.86 -13.89 -7.27
C SER A 39 -12.36 -13.64 -7.36
N TYR A 40 -11.75 -13.62 -8.55
CA TYR A 40 -10.27 -13.64 -8.71
C TYR A 40 -9.55 -12.59 -7.85
N VAL A 41 -10.05 -11.35 -7.80
CA VAL A 41 -9.39 -10.28 -7.03
C VAL A 41 -9.54 -10.49 -5.52
N ASP A 42 -10.68 -11.02 -5.08
CA ASP A 42 -10.91 -11.35 -3.67
C ASP A 42 -10.03 -12.54 -3.26
N ASP A 43 -9.92 -13.57 -4.10
CA ASP A 43 -9.06 -14.73 -3.88
C ASP A 43 -7.57 -14.32 -3.85
N LEU A 44 -7.14 -13.46 -4.77
CA LEU A 44 -5.80 -12.88 -4.79
C LEU A 44 -5.51 -12.10 -3.51
N ALA A 45 -6.48 -11.32 -3.01
CA ALA A 45 -6.31 -10.58 -1.77
C ALA A 45 -6.15 -11.51 -0.57
N LEU A 46 -6.93 -12.60 -0.51
CA LEU A 46 -6.81 -13.62 0.53
C LEU A 46 -5.44 -14.30 0.46
N GLU A 47 -4.99 -14.70 -0.73
CA GLU A 47 -3.68 -15.31 -0.94
C GLU A 47 -2.54 -14.36 -0.50
N LEU A 48 -2.59 -13.09 -0.92
CA LEU A 48 -1.59 -12.09 -0.51
C LEU A 48 -1.52 -11.95 1.02
N LYS A 49 -2.65 -12.04 1.72
CA LYS A 49 -2.71 -11.92 3.17
C LYS A 49 -2.07 -13.10 3.91
N GLU A 50 -1.91 -14.24 3.27
CA GLU A 50 -1.21 -15.39 3.86
C GLU A 50 0.30 -15.13 4.01
N PHE A 51 0.88 -14.26 3.18
CA PHE A 51 2.31 -13.92 3.18
C PHE A 51 2.72 -12.91 4.28
N ASN A 52 2.46 -13.25 5.54
CA ASN A 52 2.76 -12.38 6.69
C ASN A 52 4.26 -12.28 7.07
N LYS A 53 5.16 -12.87 6.29
CA LYS A 53 6.61 -12.80 6.49
C LYS A 53 7.25 -12.02 5.33
N GLY A 54 7.49 -10.74 5.54
CA GLY A 54 8.20 -9.91 4.57
C GLY A 54 9.73 -9.94 4.73
N VAL A 55 10.40 -9.31 3.78
CA VAL A 55 11.83 -9.00 3.82
C VAL A 55 12.04 -7.49 3.89
N ALA A 56 13.24 -7.06 4.30
CA ALA A 56 13.55 -5.63 4.32
C ALA A 56 13.58 -5.06 2.88
N PRO A 57 13.05 -3.85 2.66
CA PRO A 57 12.52 -2.91 3.66
C PRO A 57 11.03 -3.10 4.02
N PHE A 58 10.29 -3.94 3.31
CA PHE A 58 8.82 -4.07 3.45
C PHE A 58 8.36 -4.67 4.79
N ASN A 59 9.23 -5.35 5.53
CA ASN A 59 8.91 -5.80 6.89
C ASN A 59 9.38 -4.84 7.99
N CYS A 60 9.89 -3.66 7.66
CA CYS A 60 10.49 -2.77 8.65
C CYS A 60 9.54 -1.67 9.12
N VAL A 61 9.49 -1.45 10.43
CA VAL A 61 8.91 -0.23 11.02
C VAL A 61 9.99 0.83 11.23
N THR A 62 9.58 2.09 11.25
CA THR A 62 10.48 3.21 11.49
C THR A 62 10.60 3.48 12.99
N ILE A 63 11.81 3.34 13.55
CA ILE A 63 12.10 3.70 14.93
C ILE A 63 12.52 5.17 14.99
N ARG A 64 11.83 5.93 15.84
CA ARG A 64 11.99 7.37 16.00
C ARG A 64 12.57 7.71 17.37
N PHE A 65 13.31 8.81 17.42
CA PHE A 65 13.61 9.53 18.66
C PHE A 65 13.00 10.92 18.55
N LEU A 66 12.08 11.26 19.45
CA LEU A 66 11.17 12.39 19.25
C LEU A 66 10.50 12.28 17.86
N ARG A 67 10.57 13.32 17.03
CA ARG A 67 10.02 13.32 15.67
C ARG A 67 10.96 12.76 14.61
N ILE A 68 12.23 12.51 14.94
CA ILE A 68 13.27 12.16 13.96
C ILE A 68 13.29 10.65 13.74
N PRO A 69 13.06 10.15 12.51
CA PRO A 69 13.21 8.74 12.18
C PRO A 69 14.70 8.38 12.09
N LEU A 70 15.14 7.32 12.75
CA LEU A 70 16.57 7.00 12.85
C LEU A 70 16.94 5.67 12.21
N TRP A 71 16.08 4.66 12.38
CA TRP A 71 16.36 3.30 11.95
C TRP A 71 15.11 2.60 11.40
N LEU A 72 15.34 1.66 10.49
CA LEU A 72 14.38 0.63 10.12
C LEU A 72 14.64 -0.62 10.96
N LYS A 73 13.58 -1.10 11.62
CA LYS A 73 13.60 -2.30 12.45
C LYS A 73 12.69 -3.37 11.84
N PRO A 74 13.25 -4.50 11.37
CA PRO A 74 12.45 -5.61 10.85
C PRO A 74 11.48 -6.16 11.89
N GLN A 75 10.27 -6.45 11.45
CA GLN A 75 9.24 -7.16 12.20
C GLN A 75 9.21 -8.63 11.78
N LYS A 76 8.83 -9.50 12.72
CA LYS A 76 8.73 -10.95 12.48
C LYS A 76 7.45 -11.33 11.73
N LYS A 77 6.38 -10.56 11.93
CA LYS A 77 5.07 -10.75 11.31
C LYS A 77 4.51 -9.40 10.89
N LEU A 78 3.89 -9.40 9.73
CA LEU A 78 3.15 -8.27 9.18
C LEU A 78 1.67 -8.37 9.53
N ASP A 79 1.04 -7.22 9.72
CA ASP A 79 -0.41 -7.09 9.79
C ASP A 79 -0.95 -6.96 8.37
N MET A 80 -1.23 -8.10 7.73
CA MET A 80 -1.62 -8.11 6.32
C MET A 80 -3.01 -7.56 6.08
N ASP A 81 -3.87 -7.52 7.10
CA ASP A 81 -5.18 -6.87 6.99
C ASP A 81 -5.07 -5.34 6.92
N TYR A 82 -3.98 -4.76 7.44
CA TYR A 82 -3.65 -3.36 7.21
C TYR A 82 -2.98 -3.13 5.84
N HIS A 83 -2.09 -4.03 5.44
CA HIS A 83 -1.29 -3.84 4.23
C HIS A 83 -2.02 -4.18 2.93
N VAL A 84 -2.98 -5.09 2.95
CA VAL A 84 -3.74 -5.51 1.76
C VAL A 84 -5.19 -5.11 1.93
N GLN A 85 -5.59 -4.09 1.18
CA GLN A 85 -6.96 -3.57 1.17
C GLN A 85 -7.67 -3.97 -0.11
N VAL A 86 -8.97 -4.21 -0.01
CA VAL A 86 -9.82 -4.51 -1.17
C VAL A 86 -10.93 -3.48 -1.26
N HIS A 87 -11.11 -2.93 -2.46
CA HIS A 87 -12.11 -1.92 -2.79
C HIS A 87 -12.88 -2.32 -4.02
N GLN A 88 -14.06 -1.74 -4.23
CA GLN A 88 -14.87 -1.99 -5.43
C GLN A 88 -15.29 -0.67 -6.08
N LEU A 89 -15.14 -0.61 -7.39
CA LEU A 89 -15.71 0.44 -8.26
C LEU A 89 -16.67 -0.20 -9.27
N ASP A 90 -17.60 0.60 -9.78
CA ASP A 90 -18.54 0.14 -10.81
C ASP A 90 -17.81 -0.14 -12.14
N ASP A 91 -16.89 0.75 -12.50
CA ASP A 91 -16.12 0.67 -13.74
C ASP A 91 -14.74 1.30 -13.56
N VAL A 92 -13.70 0.46 -13.46
CA VAL A 92 -12.32 0.95 -13.36
C VAL A 92 -11.80 1.59 -14.65
N THR A 93 -12.51 1.47 -15.76
CA THR A 93 -12.15 2.14 -17.02
C THR A 93 -12.60 3.61 -17.06
N ASP A 94 -13.54 3.99 -16.20
CA ASP A 94 -13.89 5.39 -15.99
C ASP A 94 -12.74 6.09 -15.28
N LYS A 95 -11.87 6.70 -16.09
CA LYS A 95 -10.67 7.41 -15.62
C LYS A 95 -11.00 8.50 -14.61
N LYS A 96 -12.15 9.17 -14.71
CA LYS A 96 -12.51 10.23 -13.78
C LYS A 96 -12.82 9.62 -12.41
N GLN A 97 -13.70 8.63 -12.37
CA GLN A 97 -14.04 7.93 -11.13
C GLN A 97 -12.80 7.28 -10.51
N LEU A 98 -11.97 6.62 -11.33
CA LEU A 98 -10.74 5.98 -10.87
C LEU A 98 -9.77 7.01 -10.27
N HIS A 99 -9.49 8.11 -10.98
CA HIS A 99 -8.56 9.14 -10.49
C HIS A 99 -9.06 9.80 -9.21
N GLU A 100 -10.35 10.10 -9.10
CA GLU A 100 -10.95 10.65 -7.87
C GLU A 100 -10.84 9.67 -6.69
N PHE A 101 -11.00 8.37 -6.95
CA PHE A 101 -10.87 7.34 -5.91
C PHE A 101 -9.42 7.19 -5.44
N VAL A 102 -8.46 7.05 -6.35
CA VAL A 102 -7.05 6.88 -5.99
C VAL A 102 -6.44 8.15 -5.41
N ALA A 103 -6.95 9.34 -5.78
CA ALA A 103 -6.57 10.58 -5.13
C ALA A 103 -6.89 10.54 -3.63
N LYS A 104 -8.10 10.08 -3.25
CA LYS A 104 -8.47 9.92 -1.84
C LYS A 104 -7.56 8.93 -1.11
N LEU A 105 -7.22 7.80 -1.74
CA LEU A 105 -6.27 6.84 -1.17
C LEU A 105 -4.88 7.46 -0.96
N HIS A 106 -4.42 8.31 -1.88
CA HIS A 106 -3.12 8.98 -1.78
C HIS A 106 -3.07 10.14 -0.77
N GLU A 107 -4.23 10.70 -0.41
CA GLU A 107 -4.31 11.75 0.61
C GLU A 107 -4.05 11.19 2.02
N GLU A 108 -4.33 9.91 2.25
CA GLU A 108 -4.23 9.30 3.57
C GLU A 108 -2.77 9.06 4.00
N ARG A 109 -2.45 9.41 5.24
CA ARG A 109 -1.14 9.08 5.81
C ARG A 109 -1.09 7.63 6.26
N LEU A 110 0.01 6.96 5.92
CA LEU A 110 0.32 5.63 6.43
C LEU A 110 0.55 5.66 7.94
N ASP A 111 0.10 4.60 8.62
CA ASP A 111 0.34 4.39 10.04
C ASP A 111 1.83 4.18 10.32
N ILE A 112 2.39 5.14 11.03
CA ILE A 112 3.80 5.24 11.38
C ILE A 112 4.32 4.10 12.27
N GLN A 113 3.41 3.39 12.94
CA GLN A 113 3.74 2.24 13.80
C GLN A 113 3.87 0.95 13.01
N LYS A 114 3.46 0.94 11.75
CA LYS A 114 3.51 -0.20 10.84
C LYS A 114 4.58 0.04 9.76
N PRO A 115 4.98 -1.01 9.00
CA PRO A 115 5.74 -0.80 7.78
C PRO A 115 5.02 0.17 6.84
N LEU A 116 5.75 1.11 6.25
CA LEU A 116 5.16 2.23 5.52
C LEU A 116 4.85 1.85 4.07
N TRP A 117 3.91 0.94 3.89
CA TRP A 117 3.34 0.58 2.58
C TRP A 117 1.95 -0.01 2.74
N GLN A 118 1.14 0.10 1.68
CA GLN A 118 -0.11 -0.61 1.50
C GLN A 118 -0.20 -1.05 0.03
N ALA A 119 -1.02 -2.03 -0.24
CA ALA A 119 -1.44 -2.50 -1.55
C ALA A 119 -2.97 -2.51 -1.56
N HIS A 120 -3.56 -1.77 -2.49
CA HIS A 120 -4.99 -1.62 -2.66
C HIS A 120 -5.40 -2.32 -3.95
N LEU A 121 -6.12 -3.42 -3.80
CA LEU A 121 -6.77 -4.13 -4.91
C LEU A 121 -8.14 -3.52 -5.15
N ILE A 122 -8.37 -2.94 -6.32
CA ILE A 122 -9.65 -2.31 -6.67
C ILE A 122 -10.30 -3.16 -7.76
N LYS A 123 -11.38 -3.86 -7.40
CA LYS A 123 -12.17 -4.64 -8.36
C LYS A 123 -13.15 -3.76 -9.11
N SER A 124 -13.42 -4.15 -10.35
CA SER A 124 -14.43 -3.55 -11.22
C SER A 124 -15.68 -4.42 -11.25
N ALA A 125 -16.87 -3.82 -11.18
CA ALA A 125 -18.12 -4.55 -11.41
C ALA A 125 -18.32 -4.89 -12.91
N LYS A 126 -17.58 -4.21 -13.81
CA LYS A 126 -17.63 -4.40 -15.25
C LYS A 126 -16.27 -4.78 -15.82
N GLY A 127 -16.30 -5.63 -16.85
CA GLY A 127 -15.10 -6.02 -17.59
C GLY A 127 -14.17 -6.94 -16.80
N ASN A 128 -12.95 -7.09 -17.30
CA ASN A 128 -11.94 -7.99 -16.71
C ASN A 128 -10.77 -7.24 -16.08
N GLN A 129 -10.85 -5.91 -16.02
CA GLN A 129 -9.78 -5.08 -15.48
C GLN A 129 -9.93 -4.91 -13.96
N PHE A 130 -8.80 -4.85 -13.29
CA PHE A 130 -8.71 -4.48 -11.88
C PHE A 130 -7.46 -3.62 -11.69
N ILE A 131 -7.42 -2.92 -10.56
CA ILE A 131 -6.31 -2.02 -10.25
C ILE A 131 -5.52 -2.59 -9.08
N LEU A 132 -4.20 -2.50 -9.18
CA LEU A 132 -3.30 -2.54 -8.03
C LEU A 132 -2.73 -1.13 -7.82
N TYR A 133 -2.99 -0.58 -6.65
CA TYR A 133 -2.52 0.74 -6.23
C TYR A 133 -1.65 0.63 -4.97
#